data_AF-A0A315WD97-F1
#
_entry.id   AF-A0A315WD97-F1
#
_cell.length_a   1.000
_cell.length_b   1.000
_cell.length_c   1.000
_cell.angle_alpha   90.00
_cell.angle_beta   90.00
_cell.angle_gamma   90.00
#
_symmetry.space_group_name_H-M   'P 1'
#
loop_
_entity.id
_entity.type
_entity.pdbx_description
1 polymer ?
#
loop_
_entity_poly.entity_id
_entity_poly.type
_entity_poly.pdbx_seq_one_letter_code
_entity_poly.pdbx_strand_id
1 'polypeptide(L)' 'MLQEMDPSDDFTYLRIRTEKNEIIITADKEYFMVAIQKPAP' A
#
# COMPACT_ATOMS: atom_id res chain seq x y z
N MET A 1 -11.61 -0.12 -7.76
CA MET A 1 -11.15 0.62 -8.97
C MET A 1 -9.64 0.57 -8.93
N LEU A 2 -9.01 -0.08 -9.91
CA LEU A 2 -7.55 -0.05 -10.02
C LEU A 2 -7.23 1.34 -10.58
N GLN A 3 -6.72 2.24 -9.73
CA GLN A 3 -6.20 3.52 -10.21
C GLN A 3 -4.89 3.20 -10.92
N GLU A 4 -4.81 3.49 -12.22
CA GLU A 4 -3.55 3.38 -12.95
C GLU A 4 -2.53 4.28 -12.27
N MET A 5 -1.50 3.66 -11.70
CA MET A 5 -0.46 4.35 -10.96
C MET A 5 0.49 4.97 -11.97
N ASP A 6 0.73 6.28 -11.85
CA ASP A 6 1.62 6.99 -12.74
C ASP A 6 3.05 6.43 -12.57
N PRO A 7 3.70 5.92 -13.64
CA PRO A 7 5.02 5.33 -13.55
C PRO A 7 6.12 6.34 -13.18
N SER A 8 5.80 7.63 -13.10
CA SER A 8 6.69 8.70 -12.63
C SER A 8 6.61 8.98 -11.12
N ASP A 9 5.68 8.35 -10.40
CA ASP A 9 5.53 8.55 -8.95
C ASP A 9 6.42 7.56 -8.19
N ASP A 10 7.53 8.06 -7.64
CA ASP A 10 8.58 7.28 -6.96
C ASP A 10 8.09 6.51 -5.71
N PHE A 11 6.82 6.69 -5.30
CA PHE A 11 6.21 6.00 -4.16
C PHE A 11 4.91 5.28 -4.55
N THR A 12 5.07 4.23 -5.35
CA THR A 12 4.00 3.25 -5.61
C THR A 12 3.74 2.40 -4.36
N TYR A 13 2.57 2.56 -3.73
CA TYR A 13 2.09 1.68 -2.65
C TYR A 13 0.69 1.12 -2.93
N LEU A 14 0.45 -0.12 -2.48
CA LEU A 14 -0.85 -0.77 -2.46
C LEU A 14 -1.42 -0.71 -1.05
N ARG A 15 -2.62 -0.13 -0.91
CA ARG A 15 -3.35 -0.03 0.36
C ARG A 15 -4.60 -0.91 0.32
N ILE A 16 -4.68 -1.89 1.22
CA ILE A 16 -5.83 -2.78 1.39
C ILE A 16 -6.45 -2.48 2.75
N ARG A 17 -7.69 -2.01 2.77
CA ARG A 17 -8.45 -1.75 4.00
C ARG A 17 -9.56 -2.77 4.14
N THR A 18 -9.63 -3.37 5.33
CA THR A 18 -10.74 -4.21 5.81
C THR A 18 -11.33 -3.54 7.05
N GLU A 19 -12.45 -4.07 7.58
CA GLU A 19 -13.01 -3.59 8.85
C GLU A 19 -12.06 -3.78 10.04
N LYS A 20 -11.19 -4.79 9.99
CA LYS A 20 -10.33 -5.17 11.12
C LYS A 20 -8.92 -4.64 11.00
N ASN A 21 -8.41 -4.55 9.77
CA ASN A 21 -7.02 -4.23 9.48
C ASN A 21 -6.90 -3.35 8.25
N GLU A 22 -5.81 -2.60 8.24
CA GLU A 22 -5.29 -1.89 7.11
C GLU A 22 -3.89 -2.39 6.81
N ILE A 23 -3.65 -2.72 5.55
CA ILE A 23 -2.40 -3.28 5.06
C ILE A 23 -1.85 -2.32 4.01
N ILE A 24 -0.61 -1.87 4.20
CA ILE A 24 0.11 -1.03 3.25
C ILE A 24 1.30 -1.83 2.75
N ILE A 25 1.41 -1.99 1.44
CA ILE A 25 2.49 -2.69 0.76
C ILE A 25 3.22 -1.69 -0.11
N THR A 26 4.51 -1.51 0.13
CA THR A 26 5.40 -0.68 -0.69
C THR A 26 6.49 -1.55 -1.28
N ALA A 27 6.83 -1.31 -2.55
CA ALA A 27 8.04 -1.87 -3.14
C ALA A 27 9.20 -0.90 -2.93
N ASP A 28 10.31 -1.36 -2.37
CA ASP A 28 11.57 -0.63 -2.32
C ASP A 28 12.69 -1.52 -2.87
N LYS A 29 13.20 -1.18 -4.06
CA LYS A 29 14.30 -1.84 -4.79
C LYS A 29 14.25 -3.37 -4.83
N GLU A 30 14.66 -4.03 -3.75
CA GLU A 30 14.79 -5.49 -3.64
C GLU A 30 13.78 -6.12 -2.67
N TYR A 31 13.01 -5.31 -1.93
CA TYR A 31 12.12 -5.78 -0.87
C TYR A 31 10.72 -5.17 -1.00
N PHE A 32 9.73 -5.94 -0.55
CA PHE A 32 8.42 -5.40 -0.24
C PHE A 32 8.35 -5.11 1.25
N MET A 33 8.05 -3.86 1.61
CA MET A 33 7.71 -3.49 2.97
C MET A 33 6.21 -3.64 3.17
N VAL A 34 5.80 -4.42 4.18
CA VAL A 34 4.40 -4.65 4.52
C VAL A 34 4.14 -4.14 5.93
N ALA A 35 3.26 -3.14 6.07
CA ALA A 35 2.76 -2.66 7.34
C ALA A 35 1.33 -3.16 7.56
N ILE A 36 1.05 -3.72 8.74
CA ILE A 36 -0.30 -4.13 9.18
C ILE A 36 -0.67 -3.30 10.40
N GLN A 37 -1.77 -2.56 10.30
CA GLN A 37 -2.26 -1.69 11.35
C GLN A 37 -3.77 -1.83 11.55
N LYS A 38 -4.29 -1.30 12.66
CA LYS A 38 -5.73 -1.11 12.81
C LYS A 38 -6.19 -0.04 11.82
N PRO A 39 -7.36 -0.20 11.19
CA PRO A 39 -7.90 0.82 10.30
C PRO A 39 -8.17 2.09 11.09
N ALA A 40 -7.60 3.21 10.65
CA ALA A 40 -7.93 4.52 11.21
C ALA A 40 -9.43 4.81 10.94
N PRO A 41 -10.15 5.48 11.86
CA PRO A 41 -11.54 5.89 11.65
C PRO A 41 -11.73 6.51 10.25
#